data_AF-A0A919KHY2-F1
#
_entry.id   AF-A0A919KHY2-F1
#
_cell.length_a   1.000
_cell.length_b   1.000
_cell.length_c   1.000
_cell.angle_alpha   90.00
_cell.angle_beta   90.00
_cell.angle_gamma   90.00
#
_symmetry.space_group_name_H-M   'P 1'
#
loop_
_entity.id
_entity.type
_entity.pdbx_description
1 polymer ?
#
loop_
_entity_poly.entity_id
_entity_poly.type
_entity_poly.pdbx_seq_one_letter_code
_entity_poly.pdbx_strand_id
1 'polypeptide(L)'
;MNIYLGNLSLADMQRRAGVSFPQELIDFMEPRHQPVTANVERGQWHCYDLPFFLQCGDMETAQMIYGHLRDLSSRFKEPLQIGVSEAKS
;
A
#
# COMPACT_ATOMS: atom_id res chain seq x y z
N MET A 1 -11.42 -19.09 -1.83
CA MET A 1 -10.03 -19.08 -1.37
C MET A 1 -9.43 -17.77 -1.84
N ASN A 2 -9.08 -16.86 -0.93
CA ASN A 2 -8.49 -15.57 -1.30
C ASN A 2 -6.98 -15.79 -1.44
N ILE A 3 -6.48 -15.66 -2.66
CA ILE A 3 -5.06 -15.78 -2.97
C ILE A 3 -4.47 -14.36 -2.91
N TYR A 4 -3.44 -14.17 -2.09
CA TYR A 4 -2.67 -12.93 -2.01
C TYR A 4 -1.26 -13.19 -2.56
N LEU A 5 -0.89 -12.53 -3.66
CA LEU A 5 0.37 -12.74 -4.38
C LEU A 5 1.00 -11.40 -4.78
N GLY A 6 2.33 -11.41 -4.85
CA GLY A 6 3.12 -10.25 -5.27
C GLY A 6 3.69 -9.48 -4.08
N ASN A 7 4.68 -8.65 -4.39
CA ASN A 7 5.32 -7.69 -3.50
C ASN A 7 5.65 -6.47 -4.35
N LEU A 8 4.67 -5.60 -4.54
CA LEU A 8 4.80 -4.45 -5.42
C LEU A 8 5.68 -3.37 -4.78
N SER A 9 6.65 -2.88 -5.54
CA SER A 9 7.34 -1.63 -5.23
C SER A 9 6.43 -0.42 -5.48
N LEU A 10 6.80 0.75 -4.98
CA LEU A 10 6.09 2.01 -5.32
C LEU A 10 6.04 2.27 -6.83
N ALA A 11 7.09 1.90 -7.56
CA ALA A 11 7.11 2.04 -9.02
C ALA A 11 6.09 1.11 -9.69
N ASP A 12 5.94 -0.12 -9.19
CA ASP A 12 4.96 -1.07 -9.71
C ASP A 12 3.53 -0.66 -9.34
N MET A 13 3.31 -0.17 -8.12
CA MET A 13 2.02 0.40 -7.69
C MET A 13 1.59 1.55 -8.60
N GLN A 14 2.49 2.51 -8.89
CA GLN A 14 2.21 3.62 -9.80
C GLN A 14 1.91 3.15 -11.22
N ARG A 15 2.67 2.15 -11.72
CA ARG A 15 2.43 1.55 -13.05
C ARG A 15 1.05 0.90 -13.12
N ARG A 16 0.68 0.15 -12.08
CA ARG A 16 -0.61 -0.56 -11.98
C ARG A 16 -1.79 0.40 -11.80
N ALA A 17 -1.67 1.34 -10.87
CA ALA A 17 -2.65 2.40 -10.66
C ALA A 17 -2.77 3.34 -11.88
N GLY A 18 -1.71 3.48 -12.67
CA GLY A 18 -1.68 4.36 -13.84
C GLY A 18 -1.53 5.84 -13.50
N VAL A 19 -1.02 6.15 -12.30
CA VAL A 19 -0.81 7.51 -11.80
C VAL A 19 0.57 7.63 -11.17
N SER A 20 1.13 8.84 -11.16
CA SER A 20 2.29 9.15 -10.34
C SER A 20 1.84 9.57 -8.94
N PHE A 21 2.52 9.05 -7.92
CA PHE A 21 2.30 9.45 -6.53
C PHE A 21 3.03 10.77 -6.24
N PRO A 22 2.52 11.60 -5.32
CA PRO A 22 3.20 12.82 -4.93
C PRO A 22 4.52 12.47 -4.22
N GLN A 23 5.55 13.31 -4.37
CA GLN A 23 6.88 13.06 -3.81
C GLN A 23 6.84 12.85 -2.30
N GLU A 24 6.02 13.62 -1.58
CA GLU A 24 5.81 13.47 -0.14
C GLU A 24 5.33 12.06 0.25
N LEU A 25 4.41 11.47 -0.53
CA LEU A 25 3.94 10.11 -0.29
C LEU A 25 5.03 9.09 -0.61
N ILE A 26 5.82 9.32 -1.66
CA ILE A 26 6.95 8.45 -2.02
C ILE A 26 7.97 8.45 -0.88
N ASP A 27 8.40 9.63 -0.41
CA ASP A 27 9.36 9.79 0.68
C ASP A 27 8.86 9.17 1.99
N PHE A 28 7.54 9.19 2.22
CA PHE A 28 6.91 8.50 3.34
C PHE A 28 6.94 6.98 3.16
N MET A 29 6.52 6.46 2.01
CA MET A 29 6.33 5.04 1.79
C MET A 29 7.64 4.28 1.53
N GLU A 30 8.61 4.85 0.83
CA GLU A 30 9.85 4.16 0.43
C GLU A 30 10.61 3.50 1.61
N PRO A 31 10.88 4.19 2.74
CA PRO A 31 11.56 3.58 3.89
C PRO A 31 10.65 2.66 4.73
N ARG A 32 9.36 2.60 4.42
CA ARG A 32 8.32 1.86 5.15
C ARG A 32 7.85 0.61 4.41
N HIS A 33 8.51 0.25 3.31
CA HIS A 33 8.18 -0.95 2.56
C HIS A 33 8.70 -2.19 3.28
N GLN A 34 7.80 -3.12 3.59
CA GLN A 34 8.12 -4.44 4.10
C GLN A 34 7.90 -5.50 3.00
N PRO A 35 8.96 -6.10 2.45
CA PRO A 35 8.85 -7.11 1.40
C PRO A 35 8.16 -8.41 1.87
N VAL A 36 8.26 -8.72 3.16
CA VAL A 36 7.77 -9.95 3.76
C VAL A 36 6.38 -9.72 4.37
N THR A 37 5.39 -10.50 3.93
CA THR A 37 3.98 -10.35 4.30
C THR A 37 3.63 -10.87 5.70
N ALA A 38 4.50 -11.67 6.30
CA ALA A 38 4.27 -12.26 7.61
C ALA A 38 4.32 -11.16 8.69
N ASN A 39 3.15 -10.66 9.07
CA ASN A 39 2.94 -9.58 10.04
C ASN A 39 3.62 -8.27 9.61
N VAL A 40 2.91 -7.47 8.82
CA VAL A 40 3.36 -6.11 8.51
C VAL A 40 3.50 -5.33 9.82
N GLU A 41 4.71 -4.85 10.10
CA GLU A 41 5.03 -4.16 11.34
C GLU A 41 4.39 -2.77 11.40
N ARG A 42 4.27 -2.22 12.62
CA ARG A 42 3.83 -0.84 12.81
C ARG A 42 4.72 0.13 12.03
N GLY A 43 4.11 1.08 11.35
CA GLY A 43 4.77 2.03 10.47
C GLY A 43 5.13 1.46 9.10
N GLN A 44 4.90 0.17 8.84
CA GLN A 44 5.26 -0.48 7.58
C GLN A 44 4.03 -0.79 6.72
N TRP A 45 4.28 -1.08 5.44
CA TRP A 45 3.30 -1.54 4.48
C TRP A 45 3.83 -2.63 3.56
N HIS A 46 2.91 -3.43 3.04
CA HIS A 46 3.14 -4.41 1.99
C HIS A 46 2.06 -4.28 0.92
N CYS A 47 2.42 -4.37 -0.36
CA CYS A 47 1.45 -4.32 -1.45
C CYS A 47 1.45 -5.62 -2.25
N TYR A 48 0.30 -6.28 -2.26
CA TYR A 48 0.01 -7.43 -3.10
C TYR A 48 -0.40 -6.97 -4.50
N ASP A 49 -0.01 -7.73 -5.51
CA ASP A 49 -0.41 -7.53 -6.89
C ASP A 49 -1.80 -8.13 -7.18
N LEU A 50 -2.09 -9.28 -6.56
CA LEU A 50 -3.36 -10.00 -6.71
C LEU A 50 -3.88 -10.43 -5.34
N PRO A 51 -5.05 -9.93 -4.89
CA PRO A 51 -5.67 -8.69 -5.37
C PRO A 51 -4.74 -7.48 -5.18
N PHE A 52 -5.00 -6.37 -5.89
CA PHE A 52 -4.26 -5.11 -5.73
C PHE A 52 -4.58 -4.49 -4.36
N PHE A 53 -3.84 -4.92 -3.35
CA PHE A 53 -4.15 -4.69 -1.94
C PHE A 53 -2.91 -4.20 -1.20
N LEU A 54 -3.05 -3.06 -0.54
CA LEU A 54 -2.05 -2.49 0.36
C LEU A 54 -2.41 -2.85 1.79
N GLN A 55 -1.57 -3.68 2.40
CA GLN A 55 -1.66 -4.05 3.81
C GLN A 55 -0.71 -3.17 4.64
N CYS A 56 -1.26 -2.43 5.60
CA CYS A 56 -0.50 -1.63 6.55
C CYS A 56 -0.45 -2.31 7.92
N GLY A 57 0.61 -2.09 8.69
CA GLY A 57 0.76 -2.65 10.04
C GLY A 57 0.01 -1.89 11.14
N ASP A 58 -0.50 -0.68 10.84
CA ASP A 58 -1.36 0.08 11.73
C ASP A 58 -2.29 1.03 10.97
N MET A 59 -3.25 1.57 11.71
CA MET A 59 -4.26 2.51 11.21
C MET A 59 -3.66 3.87 10.85
N GLU A 60 -2.63 4.34 11.54
CA GLU A 60 -2.00 5.64 11.29
C GLU A 60 -1.37 5.67 9.89
N THR A 61 -0.58 4.65 9.57
CA THR A 61 0.04 4.43 8.26
C THR A 61 -1.02 4.30 7.17
N ALA A 62 -2.10 3.54 7.42
CA ALA A 62 -3.19 3.39 6.47
C ALA A 62 -3.91 4.71 6.18
N GLN A 63 -4.23 5.49 7.22
CA GLN A 63 -4.87 6.80 7.07
C GLN A 63 -3.97 7.81 6.35
N MET A 64 -2.67 7.77 6.63
CA MET A 64 -1.68 8.63 5.99
C MET A 64 -1.65 8.38 4.48
N ILE A 65 -1.46 7.11 4.09
CA ILE A 65 -1.44 6.72 2.68
C ILE A 65 -2.79 6.98 2.00
N TYR A 66 -3.90 6.62 2.65
CA TYR A 66 -5.25 6.89 2.15
C TYR A 66 -5.47 8.39 1.92
N GLY A 67 -5.01 9.24 2.84
CA GLY A 67 -5.13 10.69 2.76
C GLY A 67 -4.54 11.28 1.47
N HIS A 68 -3.36 10.80 1.06
CA HIS A 68 -2.75 11.22 -0.21
C HIS A 68 -3.41 10.58 -1.43
N LEU A 69 -3.79 9.30 -1.33
CA LEU A 69 -4.30 8.56 -2.49
C LEU A 69 -5.76 8.86 -2.80
N ARG A 70 -6.56 9.31 -1.83
CA ARG A 70 -8.01 9.54 -2.02
C ARG A 70 -8.29 10.52 -3.17
N ASP A 71 -7.48 11.58 -3.30
CA ASP A 71 -7.69 12.62 -4.30
C ASP A 71 -7.25 12.12 -5.69
N LEU A 72 -6.31 11.18 -5.74
CA LEU A 72 -5.84 10.51 -6.96
C LEU A 72 -6.70 9.30 -7.35
N SER A 73 -7.49 8.74 -6.42
CA SER A 73 -8.22 7.48 -6.59
C SER A 73 -9.17 7.49 -7.79
N SER A 74 -9.76 8.65 -8.12
CA SER A 74 -10.61 8.85 -9.30
C SER A 74 -9.91 8.61 -10.63
N ARG A 75 -8.56 8.63 -10.64
CA ARG A 75 -7.71 8.44 -11.82
C ARG A 75 -7.09 7.05 -11.89
N PHE A 76 -7.37 6.18 -10.92
CA PHE A 76 -6.78 4.85 -10.88
C PHE A 76 -7.39 3.97 -11.97
N LYS A 77 -6.54 3.24 -12.70
CA LYS A 77 -6.98 2.25 -13.69
C LYS A 77 -7.65 1.04 -13.05
N GLU A 78 -7.21 0.69 -11.85
CA GLU A 78 -7.72 -0.42 -11.04
C GLU A 78 -7.86 0.02 -9.58
N PRO A 79 -8.90 -0.43 -8.86
CA PRO A 79 -9.09 -0.04 -7.47
C PRO A 79 -7.98 -0.63 -6.59
N LEU A 80 -7.28 0.24 -5.86
CA LEU A 80 -6.38 -0.17 -4.77
C LEU A 80 -7.20 -0.33 -3.49
N GLN A 81 -7.17 -1.52 -2.91
CA GLN A 81 -7.73 -1.75 -1.59
C GLN A 81 -6.67 -1.45 -0.53
N ILE A 82 -7.06 -0.83 0.58
CA ILE A 82 -6.16 -0.56 1.72
C ILE A 82 -6.77 -1.23 2.96
N GLY A 83 -5.93 -1.95 3.71
CA GLY A 83 -6.35 -2.62 4.93
C GLY A 83 -5.27 -2.60 5.99
N VAL A 84 -5.66 -2.88 7.23
CA VAL A 84 -4.76 -2.95 8.39
C VAL A 84 -4.72 -4.39 8.87
N SER A 85 -3.53 -4.95 9.02
CA SER A 85 -3.34 -6.11 9.89
C SER A 85 -3.06 -5.61 11.30
N GLU A 86 -3.81 -6.07 12.30
CA GLU A 86 -3.40 -5.87 13.68
C GLU A 86 -2.08 -6.63 13.89
N ALA A 87 -0.96 -5.91 13.87
CA ALA A 87 0.32 -6.46 14.27
C ALA A 87 0.16 -6.98 15.70
N LYS A 88 0.25 -8.31 15.88
CA LYS A 88 0.20 -8.92 17.21
C LYS A 88 1.40 -8.39 18.00
N SER A 89 1.11 -7.52 18.96
CA SER A 89 2.03 -7.02 19.99
C SER A 89 2.56 -8.15 20.87
#